data_AF-A0AAD7ICP5-F1
#
_entry.id   AF-A0AAD7ICP5-F1
#
_cell.length_a   1.000
_cell.length_b   1.000
_cell.length_c   1.000
_cell.angle_alpha   90.00
_cell.angle_beta   90.00
_cell.angle_gamma   90.00
#
_symmetry.space_group_name_H-M   'P 1'
#
loop_
_entity.id
_entity.type
_entity.pdbx_description
1 polymer ?
#
loop_
_entity_poly.entity_id
_entity_poly.type
_entity_poly.pdbx_seq_one_letter_code
_entity_poly.pdbx_strand_id
1 'polypeptide(L)'
;GGKYGTALSAASYFGHLDNVKELICKGADPNIQAGEYGTALQAAVARGKLDIAKFLLDGEADVNSCGEFGTALQSAVAGGRLDIAKCLLDKGADVNIQGGKYGTALQAASYKGSVDIVQLLLERDADVNAKGGEYGTALHAANAGGRTHIGKLLIDNGADGNIRG
;
A
#
# COMPACT_ATOMS: atom_id res chain seq x y z
N GLY A 1 -12.69 11.83 18.61
CA GLY A 1 -12.12 11.11 17.47
C GLY A 1 -13.24 10.42 16.72
N GLY A 2 -13.40 10.72 15.43
CA GLY A 2 -14.33 10.01 14.54
C GLY A 2 -13.58 9.06 13.61
N LYS A 3 -14.28 8.51 12.61
CA LYS A 3 -13.75 7.56 11.61
C LYS A 3 -12.37 7.92 11.03
N TYR A 4 -12.11 9.22 10.84
CA TYR A 4 -10.88 9.72 10.21
C TYR A 4 -9.78 10.13 11.19
N GLY A 5 -10.05 10.16 12.51
CA GLY A 5 -9.05 10.56 13.51
C GLY A 5 -8.77 12.07 13.55
N THR A 6 -8.21 12.63 12.47
CA THR A 6 -7.81 14.05 12.34
C THR A 6 -8.57 14.78 11.23
N ALA A 7 -8.57 16.12 11.29
CA ALA A 7 -9.09 16.96 10.21
C ALA A 7 -8.28 16.79 8.91
N LEU A 8 -6.97 16.59 9.02
CA LEU A 8 -6.08 16.40 7.89
C LEU A 8 -6.35 15.07 7.18
N SER A 9 -6.54 13.97 7.92
CA SER A 9 -6.93 12.67 7.37
C SER A 9 -8.32 12.72 6.72
N ALA A 10 -9.27 13.47 7.31
CA ALA A 10 -10.59 13.67 6.70
C ALA A 10 -10.50 14.44 5.37
N ALA A 11 -9.79 15.57 5.34
CA ALA A 11 -9.59 16.36 4.12
C ALA A 11 -8.90 15.54 3.01
N SER A 12 -7.89 14.76 3.41
CA SER A 12 -7.14 13.86 2.51
C SER A 12 -8.03 12.77 1.92
N TYR A 13 -8.87 12.15 2.75
CA TYR A 13 -9.82 11.14 2.33
C TYR A 13 -10.85 11.67 1.31
N PHE A 14 -11.43 12.86 1.57
CA PHE A 14 -12.46 13.43 0.70
C PHE A 14 -11.89 14.09 -0.57
N GLY A 15 -10.58 14.32 -0.65
CA GLY A 15 -9.96 14.93 -1.82
C GLY A 15 -9.93 16.47 -1.78
N HIS A 16 -9.94 17.07 -0.59
CA HIS A 16 -9.93 18.52 -0.43
C HIS A 16 -8.50 19.05 -0.37
N LEU A 17 -7.80 19.09 -1.51
CA LEU A 17 -6.38 19.46 -1.58
C LEU A 17 -6.08 20.84 -0.96
N ASP A 18 -6.92 21.85 -1.19
CA ASP A 18 -6.70 23.19 -0.62
C ASP A 18 -6.79 23.17 0.92
N ASN A 19 -7.73 22.40 1.48
CA ASN A 19 -7.82 22.21 2.92
C ASN A 19 -6.62 21.43 3.47
N VAL A 20 -6.13 20.43 2.74
CA VAL A 20 -4.90 19.70 3.13
C VAL A 20 -3.72 20.66 3.21
N LYS A 21 -3.51 21.48 2.18
CA LYS A 21 -2.45 22.49 2.15
C LYS A 21 -2.57 23.48 3.30
N GLU A 22 -3.76 24.01 3.53
CA GLU A 22 -4.02 24.96 4.60
C GLU A 22 -3.73 24.36 5.98
N LEU A 23 -4.14 23.11 6.23
CA LEU A 23 -3.91 22.43 7.50
C LEU A 23 -2.42 22.19 7.75
N ILE A 24 -1.67 21.73 6.73
CA ILE A 24 -0.20 21.58 6.84
C ILE A 24 0.47 22.93 7.12
N CYS A 25 0.08 24.00 6.41
CA CYS A 25 0.60 25.36 6.66
C CYS A 25 0.32 25.85 8.09
N LYS A 26 -0.76 25.40 8.73
CA LYS A 26 -1.10 25.69 10.13
C LYS A 26 -0.39 24.78 11.14
N GLY A 27 0.50 23.91 10.69
CA GLY A 27 1.29 23.01 11.54
C GLY A 27 0.59 21.70 11.90
N ALA A 28 -0.39 21.25 11.11
CA ALA A 28 -0.93 19.90 11.28
C ALA A 28 0.15 18.85 10.98
N ASP A 29 0.33 17.89 11.89
CA ASP A 29 1.26 16.77 11.70
C ASP A 29 0.65 15.70 10.77
N PRO A 30 1.24 15.42 9.58
CA PRO A 30 0.74 14.43 8.64
C PRO A 30 0.86 12.98 9.12
N ASN A 31 1.70 12.74 10.13
CA ASN A 31 2.08 11.40 10.59
C ASN A 31 1.24 10.91 11.77
N ILE A 32 0.20 11.66 12.17
CA ILE A 32 -0.71 11.22 13.22
C ILE A 32 -1.49 9.99 12.73
N GLN A 33 -1.23 8.86 13.38
CA GLN A 33 -1.98 7.62 13.20
C GLN A 33 -3.27 7.68 14.03
N ALA A 34 -4.41 7.98 13.40
CA ALA A 34 -5.68 8.07 14.11
C ALA A 34 -6.89 7.68 13.26
N GLY A 35 -7.93 7.15 13.91
CA GLY A 35 -9.12 6.66 13.23
C GLY A 35 -8.84 5.39 12.40
N GLU A 36 -9.84 4.96 11.64
CA GLU A 36 -9.78 3.73 10.84
C GLU A 36 -8.83 3.88 9.64
N TYR A 37 -8.73 5.07 9.05
CA TYR A 37 -7.93 5.30 7.85
C TYR A 37 -6.48 5.67 8.11
N GLY A 38 -6.10 5.80 9.38
CA GLY A 38 -4.74 6.11 9.78
C GLY A 38 -4.27 7.52 9.43
N THR A 39 -3.03 7.61 8.95
CA THR A 39 -2.38 8.87 8.55
C THR A 39 -3.11 9.54 7.40
N ALA A 40 -2.80 10.83 7.18
CA ALA A 40 -3.32 11.58 6.05
C ALA A 40 -2.99 10.92 4.69
N LEU A 41 -1.77 10.37 4.59
CA LEU A 41 -1.29 9.68 3.40
C LEU A 41 -2.10 8.40 3.14
N GLN A 42 -2.26 7.55 4.15
CA GLN A 42 -3.06 6.32 4.03
C GLN A 42 -4.51 6.63 3.64
N ALA A 43 -5.11 7.69 4.21
CA ALA A 43 -6.45 8.13 3.86
C ALA A 43 -6.58 8.61 2.39
N ALA A 44 -5.63 9.43 1.91
CA ALA A 44 -5.58 9.86 0.51
C ALA A 44 -5.41 8.67 -0.44
N VAL A 45 -4.47 7.78 -0.13
CA VAL A 45 -4.14 6.60 -0.93
C VAL A 45 -5.29 5.61 -0.95
N ALA A 46 -6.02 5.42 0.16
CA ALA A 46 -7.23 4.59 0.23
C ALA A 46 -8.40 5.14 -0.60
N ARG A 47 -8.39 6.43 -0.94
CA ARG A 47 -9.39 7.07 -1.82
C ARG A 47 -8.88 7.49 -3.19
N GLY A 48 -7.65 7.13 -3.54
CA GLY A 48 -7.10 7.30 -4.88
C GLY A 48 -6.75 8.76 -5.20
N LYS A 49 -6.46 9.56 -4.17
CA LYS A 49 -6.14 10.97 -4.29
C LYS A 49 -4.64 11.15 -4.54
N LEU A 50 -4.20 10.90 -5.77
CA LEU A 50 -2.79 10.92 -6.15
C LEU A 50 -2.13 12.30 -5.94
N ASP A 51 -2.86 13.37 -6.25
CA ASP A 51 -2.42 14.76 -6.05
C ASP A 51 -2.14 15.06 -4.56
N ILE A 52 -3.03 14.64 -3.68
CA ILE A 52 -2.85 14.77 -2.23
C ILE A 52 -1.72 13.86 -1.74
N ALA A 53 -1.65 12.62 -2.21
CA ALA A 53 -0.58 11.70 -1.83
C ALA A 53 0.81 12.28 -2.19
N LYS A 54 0.96 12.82 -3.40
CA LYS A 54 2.18 13.51 -3.83
C LYS A 54 2.50 14.70 -2.92
N PHE A 55 1.53 15.57 -2.68
CA PHE A 55 1.73 16.74 -1.81
C PHE A 55 2.18 16.35 -0.40
N LEU A 56 1.58 15.33 0.20
CA LEU A 56 1.96 14.84 1.53
C LEU A 56 3.37 14.24 1.54
N LEU A 57 3.72 13.45 0.53
CA LEU A 57 5.06 12.84 0.41
C LEU A 57 6.16 13.88 0.14
N ASP A 58 5.82 14.99 -0.53
CA ASP A 58 6.72 16.13 -0.67
C ASP A 58 6.86 16.92 0.66
N GLY A 59 5.91 16.75 1.60
CA GLY A 59 5.82 17.45 2.88
C GLY A 59 6.07 16.57 4.11
N GLU A 60 7.11 15.73 4.07
CA GLU A 60 7.60 14.91 5.20
C GLU A 60 6.60 13.87 5.76
N ALA A 61 5.54 13.53 5.03
CA ALA A 61 4.71 12.39 5.40
C ALA A 61 5.52 11.08 5.31
N ASP A 62 5.47 10.28 6.37
CA ASP A 62 6.11 8.97 6.43
C ASP A 62 5.39 7.99 5.50
N VAL A 63 6.06 7.63 4.41
CA VAL A 63 5.57 6.70 3.40
C VAL A 63 5.39 5.27 3.93
N ASN A 64 6.11 4.91 4.99
CA ASN A 64 6.19 3.56 5.54
C ASN A 64 5.34 3.35 6.79
N SER A 65 4.59 4.37 7.20
CA SER A 65 3.62 4.26 8.30
C SER A 65 2.66 3.09 8.08
N CYS A 66 2.61 2.19 9.05
CA CYS A 66 1.78 0.98 9.01
C CYS A 66 0.67 1.07 10.06
N GLY A 67 -0.58 0.89 9.63
CA GLY A 67 -1.76 0.88 10.49
C GLY A 67 -2.51 -0.45 10.45
N GLU A 68 -3.76 -0.45 10.93
CA GLU A 68 -4.65 -1.62 10.92
C GLU A 68 -4.78 -2.25 9.53
N PHE A 69 -4.85 -1.41 8.49
CA PHE A 69 -4.99 -1.86 7.10
C PHE A 69 -3.65 -1.99 6.35
N GLY A 70 -2.52 -1.88 7.05
CA GLY A 70 -1.18 -1.93 6.48
C GLY A 70 -0.64 -0.55 6.08
N THR A 71 0.35 -0.54 5.19
CA THR A 71 0.97 0.70 4.67
C THR A 71 0.13 1.35 3.56
N ALA A 72 0.52 2.57 3.18
CA ALA A 72 -0.01 3.22 2.00
C ALA A 72 0.17 2.36 0.73
N LEU A 73 1.35 1.75 0.56
CA LEU A 73 1.63 0.89 -0.62
C LEU A 73 0.67 -0.30 -0.68
N GLN A 74 0.47 -1.00 0.42
CA GLN A 74 -0.46 -2.13 0.48
C GLN A 74 -1.91 -1.71 0.18
N SER A 75 -2.32 -0.53 0.66
CA SER A 75 -3.64 0.04 0.37
C SER A 75 -3.81 0.39 -1.12
N ALA A 76 -2.78 0.97 -1.75
CA ALA A 76 -2.79 1.26 -3.18
C ALA A 76 -2.92 -0.03 -4.02
N VAL A 77 -2.14 -1.05 -3.66
CA VAL A 77 -2.12 -2.35 -4.32
C VAL A 77 -3.46 -3.08 -4.16
N ALA A 78 -4.02 -3.12 -2.95
CA ALA A 78 -5.31 -3.75 -2.71
C ALA A 78 -6.46 -3.08 -3.48
N GLY A 79 -6.33 -1.78 -3.77
CA GLY A 79 -7.23 -1.00 -4.61
C GLY A 79 -6.92 -1.03 -6.11
N GLY A 80 -5.86 -1.72 -6.55
CA GLY A 80 -5.46 -1.81 -7.97
C GLY A 80 -4.89 -0.50 -8.55
N ARG A 81 -4.36 0.40 -7.72
CA ARG A 81 -3.93 1.75 -8.11
C ARG A 81 -2.45 1.78 -8.48
N LEU A 82 -2.16 1.37 -9.71
CA LEU A 82 -0.79 1.25 -10.23
C LEU A 82 -0.02 2.58 -10.20
N ASP A 83 -0.65 3.68 -10.56
CA ASP A 83 -0.07 5.02 -10.57
C ASP A 83 0.35 5.49 -9.17
N ILE A 84 -0.49 5.25 -8.17
CA ILE A 84 -0.18 5.57 -6.77
C ILE A 84 0.87 4.61 -6.21
N ALA A 85 0.81 3.32 -6.53
CA ALA A 85 1.84 2.36 -6.13
C ALA A 85 3.22 2.76 -6.66
N LYS A 86 3.32 3.14 -7.95
CA LYS A 86 4.55 3.68 -8.56
C LYS A 86 5.04 4.91 -7.80
N CYS A 87 4.16 5.88 -7.57
CA CYS A 87 4.50 7.10 -6.85
C CYS A 87 5.03 6.82 -5.43
N LEU A 88 4.44 5.89 -4.69
CA LEU A 88 4.88 5.53 -3.35
C LEU A 88 6.27 4.88 -3.37
N LEU A 89 6.50 3.94 -4.28
CA LEU A 89 7.80 3.28 -4.44
C LEU A 89 8.89 4.27 -4.88
N ASP A 90 8.57 5.21 -5.78
CA ASP A 90 9.49 6.29 -6.19
C ASP A 90 9.81 7.25 -5.03
N LYS A 91 8.93 7.32 -4.03
CA LYS A 91 9.10 8.10 -2.79
C LYS A 91 9.69 7.28 -1.63
N GLY A 92 10.21 6.09 -1.90
CA GLY A 92 10.94 5.29 -0.90
C GLY A 92 10.05 4.40 -0.03
N ALA A 93 8.85 4.05 -0.48
CA ALA A 93 8.08 3.00 0.16
C ALA A 93 8.87 1.69 0.18
N ASP A 94 9.01 1.08 1.35
CA ASP A 94 9.58 -0.26 1.49
C ASP A 94 8.54 -1.29 1.01
N VAL A 95 8.90 -2.00 -0.05
CA VAL A 95 8.06 -2.98 -0.72
C VAL A 95 7.79 -4.23 0.12
N ASN A 96 8.66 -4.51 1.09
CA ASN A 96 8.69 -5.74 1.87
C ASN A 96 8.06 -5.61 3.26
N ILE A 97 7.51 -4.44 3.61
CA ILE A 97 6.80 -4.27 4.88
C ILE A 97 5.67 -5.29 4.99
N GLN A 98 5.66 -5.96 6.14
CA GLN A 98 4.61 -6.88 6.54
C GLN A 98 3.56 -6.16 7.39
N GLY A 99 2.29 -6.45 7.13
CA GLY A 99 1.18 -5.91 7.89
C GLY A 99 -0.14 -5.92 7.13
N GLY A 100 -1.16 -5.34 7.74
CA GLY A 100 -2.50 -5.29 7.18
C GLY A 100 -3.09 -6.68 6.91
N LYS A 101 -4.12 -6.72 6.07
CA LYS A 101 -4.87 -7.95 5.78
C LYS A 101 -4.05 -9.01 5.04
N TYR A 102 -3.24 -8.59 4.08
CA TYR A 102 -2.65 -9.50 3.09
C TYR A 102 -1.21 -9.94 3.37
N GLY A 103 -0.51 -9.31 4.33
CA GLY A 103 0.91 -9.57 4.58
C GLY A 103 1.81 -8.54 3.90
N THR A 104 2.35 -8.82 2.72
CA THR A 104 3.14 -7.87 1.91
C THR A 104 2.32 -7.28 0.76
N ALA A 105 2.86 -6.23 0.12
CA ALA A 105 2.26 -5.69 -1.11
C ALA A 105 2.20 -6.75 -2.22
N LEU A 106 3.25 -7.58 -2.36
CA LEU A 106 3.30 -8.62 -3.39
C LEU A 106 2.23 -9.70 -3.17
N GLN A 107 1.98 -10.09 -1.93
CA GLN A 107 0.89 -11.02 -1.58
C GLN A 107 -0.49 -10.45 -1.93
N ALA A 108 -0.73 -9.17 -1.62
CA ALA A 108 -1.97 -8.49 -1.98
C ALA A 108 -2.18 -8.45 -3.50
N ALA A 109 -1.17 -8.03 -4.27
CA ALA A 109 -1.24 -7.97 -5.74
C ALA A 109 -1.50 -9.36 -6.35
N SER A 110 -0.84 -10.37 -5.79
CA SER A 110 -0.94 -11.75 -6.26
C SER A 110 -2.32 -12.34 -6.04
N TYR A 111 -2.93 -12.12 -4.87
CA TYR A 111 -4.31 -12.53 -4.62
C TYR A 111 -5.30 -11.77 -5.52
N LYS A 112 -5.12 -10.45 -5.66
CA LYS A 112 -6.04 -9.60 -6.44
C LYS A 112 -5.99 -9.89 -7.94
N GLY A 113 -4.88 -10.38 -8.48
CA GLY A 113 -4.77 -10.68 -9.91
C GLY A 113 -4.17 -9.53 -10.73
N SER A 114 -3.47 -8.58 -10.10
CA SER A 114 -2.96 -7.38 -10.78
C SER A 114 -1.56 -7.61 -11.35
N VAL A 115 -1.47 -8.12 -12.58
CA VAL A 115 -0.19 -8.46 -13.25
C VAL A 115 0.77 -7.28 -13.28
N ASP A 116 0.32 -6.10 -13.72
CA ASP A 116 1.18 -4.91 -13.83
C ASP A 116 1.76 -4.48 -12.48
N ILE A 117 0.99 -4.65 -11.39
CA ILE A 117 1.46 -4.34 -10.05
C ILE A 117 2.42 -5.42 -9.56
N VAL A 118 2.18 -6.71 -9.82
CA VAL A 118 3.13 -7.77 -9.49
C VAL A 118 4.47 -7.52 -10.17
N GLN A 119 4.47 -7.22 -11.47
CA GLN A 119 5.69 -6.89 -12.21
C GLN A 119 6.40 -5.68 -11.60
N LEU A 120 5.68 -4.59 -11.35
CA LEU A 120 6.24 -3.41 -10.70
C LEU A 120 6.89 -3.74 -9.35
N LEU A 121 6.24 -4.53 -8.49
CA LEU A 121 6.78 -4.84 -7.16
C LEU A 121 8.04 -5.70 -7.28
N LEU A 122 8.07 -6.68 -8.18
CA LEU A 122 9.27 -7.50 -8.45
C LEU A 122 10.42 -6.67 -9.02
N GLU A 123 10.14 -5.71 -9.91
CA GLU A 123 11.11 -4.73 -10.41
C GLU A 123 11.68 -3.81 -9.31
N ARG A 124 10.99 -3.72 -8.17
CA ARG A 124 11.41 -2.94 -6.99
C ARG A 124 11.91 -3.84 -5.85
N ASP A 125 12.44 -5.01 -6.18
CA ASP A 125 13.07 -5.94 -5.24
C ASP A 125 12.12 -6.48 -4.15
N ALA A 126 10.84 -6.69 -4.50
CA ALA A 126 9.94 -7.42 -3.62
C ALA A 126 10.45 -8.86 -3.40
N ASP A 127 10.55 -9.26 -2.14
CA ASP A 127 10.89 -10.63 -1.76
C ASP A 127 9.74 -11.57 -2.16
N VAL A 128 9.96 -12.29 -3.27
CA VAL A 128 9.01 -13.25 -3.85
C VAL A 128 8.64 -14.37 -2.88
N ASN A 129 9.52 -14.68 -1.91
CA ASN A 129 9.38 -15.75 -0.94
C ASN A 129 9.07 -15.24 0.48
N ALA A 130 8.74 -13.95 0.63
CA ALA A 130 8.35 -13.37 1.90
C ALA A 130 7.22 -14.19 2.54
N LYS A 131 7.41 -14.53 3.81
CA LYS A 131 6.47 -15.36 4.59
C LYS A 131 5.63 -14.54 5.54
N GLY A 132 4.34 -14.80 5.61
CA GLY A 132 3.41 -14.18 6.56
C GLY A 132 2.07 -13.82 5.91
N GLY A 133 1.28 -13.00 6.59
CA GLY A 133 -0.05 -12.61 6.11
C GLY A 133 -1.05 -13.77 6.02
N GLU A 134 -2.22 -13.50 5.46
CA GLU A 134 -3.34 -14.45 5.36
C GLU A 134 -3.00 -15.72 4.55
N TYR A 135 -2.11 -15.61 3.56
CA TYR A 135 -1.85 -16.68 2.59
C TYR A 135 -0.45 -17.30 2.70
N GLY A 136 0.41 -16.82 3.59
CA GLY A 136 1.77 -17.34 3.76
C GLY A 136 2.78 -16.80 2.75
N THR A 137 2.59 -16.96 1.43
CA THR A 137 3.50 -16.42 0.38
C THR A 137 2.74 -15.77 -0.77
N ALA A 138 3.43 -15.05 -1.66
CA ALA A 138 2.82 -14.49 -2.86
C ALA A 138 2.27 -15.58 -3.80
N LEU A 139 2.99 -16.70 -3.92
CA LEU A 139 2.57 -17.84 -4.75
C LEU A 139 1.31 -18.51 -4.18
N HIS A 140 1.23 -18.71 -2.87
CA HIS A 140 -0.01 -19.20 -2.24
C HIS A 140 -1.17 -18.23 -2.38
N ALA A 141 -0.91 -16.92 -2.26
CA ALA A 141 -1.92 -15.89 -2.48
C ALA A 141 -2.47 -15.94 -3.92
N ALA A 142 -1.60 -16.10 -4.92
CA ALA A 142 -2.02 -16.30 -6.32
C ALA A 142 -2.88 -17.56 -6.48
N ASN A 143 -2.49 -18.67 -5.86
CA ASN A 143 -3.27 -19.92 -5.90
C ASN A 143 -4.65 -19.77 -5.23
N ALA A 144 -4.71 -19.17 -4.05
CA ALA A 144 -5.96 -18.89 -3.34
C ALA A 144 -6.91 -17.99 -4.14
N GLY A 145 -6.36 -17.03 -4.90
CA GLY A 145 -7.12 -16.18 -5.81
C GLY A 145 -7.40 -16.78 -7.20
N GLY A 146 -6.95 -18.00 -7.48
CA GLY A 146 -7.07 -18.64 -8.80
C GLY A 146 -6.27 -17.95 -9.92
N ARG A 147 -5.20 -17.22 -9.58
CA ARG A 147 -4.39 -16.39 -10.49
C ARG A 147 -3.23 -17.18 -11.10
N THR A 148 -3.56 -18.18 -11.92
CA THR A 148 -2.56 -19.10 -12.53
C THR A 148 -1.45 -18.39 -13.30
N HIS A 149 -1.77 -17.33 -14.04
CA HIS A 149 -0.80 -16.54 -14.79
C HIS A 149 0.17 -15.77 -13.87
N ILE A 150 -0.29 -15.28 -12.71
CA ILE A 150 0.58 -14.69 -11.69
C ILE A 150 1.43 -15.77 -11.03
N GLY A 151 0.85 -16.93 -10.72
CA GLY A 151 1.61 -18.06 -10.16
C GLY A 151 2.80 -18.43 -11.05
N LYS A 152 2.58 -18.49 -12.37
CA LYS A 152 3.66 -18.69 -13.34
C LYS A 152 4.68 -17.56 -13.31
N LEU A 153 4.24 -16.30 -13.35
CA LEU A 153 5.13 -15.13 -13.27
C LEU A 153 6.01 -15.15 -12.02
N LEU A 154 5.45 -15.50 -10.86
CA LEU A 154 6.18 -15.60 -9.59
C LEU A 154 7.21 -16.73 -9.61
N ILE A 155 6.86 -17.90 -10.16
CA ILE A 155 7.80 -19.03 -10.34
C ILE A 155 8.95 -18.63 -11.26
N ASP A 156 8.65 -17.96 -12.38
CA ASP A 156 9.66 -17.45 -13.30
C ASP A 156 10.59 -16.41 -12.63
N ASN A 157 10.15 -15.81 -11.51
CA ASN A 157 10.93 -14.89 -10.66
C ASN A 157 11.44 -15.53 -9.36
N GLY A 158 11.48 -16.87 -9.27
CA GLY A 158 12.13 -17.57 -8.16
C GLY A 158 11.24 -17.89 -6.95
N ALA A 159 9.92 -17.85 -7.09
CA ALA A 159 9.01 -18.33 -6.04
C ALA A 159 9.20 -19.83 -5.79
N ASP A 160 9.42 -20.21 -4.52
CA ASP A 160 9.53 -21.60 -4.10
C ASP A 160 8.15 -22.16 -3.70
N GLY A 161 7.63 -23.07 -4.54
CA GLY A 161 6.36 -23.76 -4.32
C GLY A 161 6.36 -24.76 -3.16
N ASN A 162 7.51 -25.04 -2.55
CA ASN A 162 7.62 -25.96 -1.41
C ASN A 162 7.55 -25.24 -0.05
N ILE A 163 7.62 -23.91 -0.04
CA ILE A 163 7.38 -23.14 1.17
C ILE A 163 5.96 -23.48 1.63
N ARG A 164 5.80 -23.84 2.90
CA ARG A 164 4.49 -23.99 3.52
C ARG A 164 4.08 -22.65 4.11
N GLY A 165 2.82 -22.26 3.85
CA GLY A 165 2.23 -21.04 4.39
C GLY A 165 2.07 -21.09 5.91
#